data_AF-A0A7X4Y969-F1
#
_entry.id   AF-A0A7X4Y969-F1
#
_cell.length_a   1.000
_cell.length_b   1.000
_cell.length_c   1.000
_cell.angle_alpha   90.00
_cell.angle_beta   90.00
_cell.angle_gamma   90.00
#
_symmetry.space_group_name_H-M   'P 1'
#
loop_
_entity.id
_entity.type
_entity.pdbx_description
1 polymer ?
#
loop_
_entity_poly.entity_id
_entity_poly.type
_entity_poly.pdbx_seq_one_letter_code
_entity_poly.pdbx_strand_id
1 'polypeptide(L)'
;MGNVENGRRRGAGVLSWWAWGLTVAVLGAGCDPGGREPAPADPLATQEQAALSYNSLSYNGLSFNGLSFNGLSFNGLSFNGLSSTAFASWYGANPALAAEVMRYIVRCAIPEGQTRTYTDAQTNTVHTWTGLLGLAPGWAGGAPATEAEQQIVSACLAAHSNPFGVSVPISVLGRDGLGVAIPASEGELATFARPESCFFGNLFQGQGLYAGSQNPPLDATQSTTRACAVVDGSGMPRMTCAPLIYVGSCSDVCTQEGTTFASCTVGGVSFQPLTTRVRDSDLSVCGDGTCQVTESCGASNSYNACAADCGACP
;
A
#
# COMPACT_ATOMS: atom_id res chain seq x y z
N MET A 1 31.01 -64.47 -43.27
CA MET A 1 30.15 -63.28 -43.08
C MET A 1 29.56 -63.39 -41.68
N GLY A 2 29.82 -62.40 -40.83
CA GLY A 2 29.39 -62.36 -39.43
C GLY A 2 30.35 -63.08 -38.47
N ASN A 3 30.91 -62.35 -37.49
CA ASN A 3 30.87 -62.65 -36.07
C ASN A 3 31.87 -61.80 -35.25
N VAL A 4 31.29 -61.15 -34.24
CA VAL A 4 31.67 -61.08 -32.82
C VAL A 4 33.02 -61.72 -32.39
N GLU A 5 33.68 -60.99 -31.48
CA GLU A 5 34.54 -61.42 -30.35
C GLU A 5 36.08 -61.33 -30.40
N ASN A 6 36.57 -60.67 -29.33
CA ASN A 6 37.73 -60.95 -28.49
C ASN A 6 39.15 -60.94 -29.08
N GLY A 7 40.03 -60.13 -28.46
CA GLY A 7 41.46 -60.12 -28.75
C GLY A 7 42.32 -59.30 -27.78
N ARG A 8 42.52 -59.84 -26.58
CA ARG A 8 43.47 -59.40 -25.54
C ARG A 8 44.94 -59.55 -26.01
N ARG A 9 45.82 -58.56 -25.78
CA ARG A 9 47.29 -58.67 -25.52
C ARG A 9 47.91 -57.26 -25.38
N ARG A 10 48.47 -56.85 -24.24
CA ARG A 10 49.74 -57.21 -23.56
C ARG A 10 50.92 -56.31 -23.99
N GLY A 11 51.64 -55.78 -23.00
CA GLY A 11 53.00 -55.24 -23.12
C GLY A 11 53.12 -53.84 -22.51
N ALA A 12 53.15 -53.64 -21.20
CA ALA A 12 54.16 -54.04 -20.19
C ALA A 12 55.42 -53.14 -20.18
N GLY A 13 55.63 -52.52 -19.01
CA GLY A 13 56.94 -52.12 -18.48
C GLY A 13 57.08 -50.62 -18.21
N VAL A 14 57.63 -50.14 -17.10
CA VAL A 14 58.13 -50.74 -15.85
C VAL A 14 58.04 -49.61 -14.79
N LEU A 15 57.70 -49.97 -13.55
CA LEU A 15 57.68 -49.13 -12.36
C LEU A 15 59.09 -48.69 -11.90
N SER A 16 59.20 -47.48 -11.35
CA SER A 16 60.02 -47.15 -10.15
C SER A 16 59.94 -45.63 -9.91
N TRP A 17 59.09 -45.13 -9.02
CA TRP A 17 59.29 -44.90 -7.57
C TRP A 17 59.95 -43.55 -7.21
N TRP A 18 59.12 -42.74 -6.54
CA TRP A 18 59.43 -41.78 -5.45
C TRP A 18 59.85 -40.35 -5.83
N ALA A 19 58.93 -39.40 -5.67
CA ALA A 19 58.95 -38.43 -4.57
C ALA A 19 57.68 -37.56 -4.59
N TRP A 20 57.16 -37.26 -3.40
CA TRP A 20 55.90 -36.58 -3.15
C TRP A 20 55.99 -35.04 -3.25
N GLY A 21 54.90 -34.44 -3.73
CA GLY A 21 54.45 -33.06 -3.45
C GLY A 21 55.01 -31.99 -4.37
N LEU A 22 54.26 -31.01 -4.90
CA LEU A 22 52.88 -30.60 -4.63
C LEU A 22 52.56 -29.51 -5.68
N THR A 23 51.49 -29.62 -6.46
CA THR A 23 50.71 -28.47 -6.98
C THR A 23 49.43 -29.01 -7.65
N VAL A 24 48.29 -28.77 -7.00
CA VAL A 24 46.96 -29.04 -7.54
C VAL A 24 46.61 -27.91 -8.52
N ALA A 25 46.41 -28.26 -9.79
CA ALA A 25 45.76 -27.41 -10.78
C ALA A 25 44.50 -28.15 -11.24
N VAL A 26 43.33 -27.68 -10.78
CA VAL A 26 42.03 -28.12 -11.28
C VAL A 26 41.68 -27.23 -12.47
N LEU A 27 41.70 -27.81 -13.67
CA LEU A 27 41.15 -27.21 -14.89
C LEU A 27 39.64 -27.49 -14.91
N GLY A 28 38.84 -26.44 -14.73
CA GLY A 28 37.43 -26.43 -15.13
C GLY A 28 37.28 -25.85 -16.54
N ALA A 29 36.64 -26.60 -17.44
CA ALA A 29 36.06 -26.10 -18.68
C ALA A 29 34.73 -25.40 -18.36
N GLY A 30 34.49 -24.13 -18.73
CA GLY A 30 33.81 -23.69 -19.98
C GLY A 30 32.27 -23.74 -19.82
N CYS A 31 31.41 -22.75 -20.11
CA CYS A 31 31.44 -21.53 -20.93
C CYS A 31 30.27 -20.59 -20.52
N ASP A 32 30.40 -19.27 -20.71
CA ASP A 32 29.47 -18.38 -21.47
C ASP A 32 29.72 -16.88 -21.12
N PRO A 33 30.26 -16.03 -22.02
CA PRO A 33 30.42 -14.60 -21.77
C PRO A 33 29.29 -13.83 -22.48
N GLY A 34 28.11 -13.72 -21.85
CA GLY A 34 26.99 -13.04 -22.50
C GLY A 34 25.81 -12.59 -21.64
N GLY A 35 25.70 -13.03 -20.39
CA GLY A 35 24.63 -12.57 -19.50
C GLY A 35 25.01 -11.27 -18.81
N ARG A 36 24.44 -10.13 -19.21
CA ARG A 36 24.37 -8.95 -18.33
C ARG A 36 23.53 -9.35 -17.13
N GLU A 37 24.19 -9.47 -15.98
CA GLU A 37 23.55 -9.50 -14.67
C GLU A 37 22.62 -8.29 -14.58
N PRO A 38 21.32 -8.45 -14.25
CA PRO A 38 20.46 -7.31 -14.05
C PRO A 38 21.09 -6.48 -12.94
N ALA A 39 21.34 -5.20 -13.24
CA ALA A 39 21.92 -4.27 -12.28
C ALA A 39 21.12 -4.39 -10.97
N PRO A 40 21.79 -4.53 -9.82
CA PRO A 40 21.08 -4.50 -8.55
C PRO A 40 20.26 -3.22 -8.53
N ALA A 41 18.97 -3.36 -8.22
CA ALA A 41 18.10 -2.22 -8.03
C ALA A 41 18.82 -1.24 -7.12
N ASP A 42 18.90 0.02 -7.55
CA ASP A 42 19.49 1.09 -6.75
C ASP A 42 19.02 0.91 -5.31
N PRO A 43 19.92 0.87 -4.33
CA PRO A 43 19.50 0.92 -2.95
C PRO A 43 18.82 2.27 -2.82
N LEU A 44 17.49 2.28 -2.80
CA LEU A 44 16.68 3.41 -2.36
C LEU A 44 17.25 3.76 -1.01
N ALA A 45 18.12 4.76 -1.04
CA ALA A 45 18.94 5.17 0.06
C ALA A 45 18.01 5.45 1.23
N THR A 46 18.48 5.01 2.38
CA THR A 46 18.03 5.40 3.72
C THR A 46 17.76 6.91 3.77
N GLN A 47 16.57 7.33 3.35
CA GLN A 47 16.00 8.64 3.64
C GLN A 47 14.94 8.38 4.68
N GLU A 48 15.06 9.08 5.81
CA GLU A 48 14.13 9.05 6.93
C GLU A 48 12.69 9.13 6.42
N GLN A 49 12.03 7.99 6.48
CA GLN A 49 10.78 7.74 5.79
C GLN A 49 9.63 8.06 6.73
N ALA A 50 9.58 9.32 7.16
CA ALA A 50 8.42 9.82 7.87
C ALA A 50 7.22 9.72 6.92
N ALA A 51 6.19 8.95 7.31
CA ALA A 51 4.88 8.86 6.68
C ALA A 51 4.71 8.34 5.23
N LEU A 52 5.74 7.86 4.52
CA LEU A 52 5.54 7.22 3.21
C LEU A 52 4.77 5.90 3.34
N SER A 53 3.55 5.87 2.82
CA SER A 53 2.66 4.72 2.91
C SER A 53 2.08 4.33 1.55
N TYR A 54 1.62 3.09 1.45
CA TYR A 54 1.20 2.44 0.21
C TYR A 54 -0.29 2.11 0.28
N ASN A 55 -1.12 2.65 -0.62
CA ASN A 55 -2.58 2.49 -0.58
C ASN A 55 -3.07 1.29 -1.42
N SER A 56 -3.48 0.22 -0.77
CA SER A 56 -4.04 -0.98 -1.42
C SER A 56 -5.15 -1.59 -0.59
N LEU A 57 -5.82 -0.80 0.26
CA LEU A 57 -6.99 -1.26 0.98
C LEU A 57 -8.16 -1.34 0.00
N SER A 58 -8.70 -2.54 -0.17
CA SER A 58 -9.87 -2.78 -0.99
C SER A 58 -11.10 -2.14 -0.36
N TYR A 59 -12.07 -1.76 -1.20
CA TYR A 59 -13.37 -1.30 -0.71
C TYR A 59 -14.17 -2.40 -0.02
N ASN A 60 -13.87 -3.68 -0.28
CA ASN A 60 -14.42 -4.77 0.53
C ASN A 60 -13.84 -4.75 1.94
N GLY A 61 -12.55 -4.39 2.09
CA GLY A 61 -11.89 -4.19 3.38
C GLY A 61 -12.37 -2.93 4.09
N LEU A 62 -12.69 -1.87 3.33
CA LEU A 62 -13.27 -0.63 3.86
C LEU A 62 -14.79 -0.74 4.12
N SER A 63 -15.48 -1.62 3.40
CA SER A 63 -16.94 -1.78 3.45
C SER A 63 -17.37 -2.38 4.78
N PHE A 64 -18.52 -1.87 5.24
CA PHE A 64 -19.15 -2.19 6.51
C PHE A 64 -19.40 -3.70 6.73
N ASN A 65 -19.31 -4.61 5.76
CA ASN A 65 -19.40 -6.05 6.09
C ASN A 65 -18.13 -6.61 6.76
N GLY A 66 -16.97 -5.98 6.57
CA GLY A 66 -15.72 -6.34 7.26
C GLY A 66 -15.51 -5.56 8.57
N LEU A 67 -16.01 -4.31 8.62
CA LEU A 67 -15.78 -3.34 9.71
C LEU A 67 -17.04 -2.97 10.53
N SER A 68 -18.26 -3.30 10.09
CA SER A 68 -19.44 -3.40 10.98
C SER A 68 -19.30 -4.72 11.71
N PHE A 69 -18.42 -4.71 12.69
CA PHE A 69 -18.08 -5.89 13.43
C PHE A 69 -19.35 -6.49 14.03
N ASN A 70 -19.57 -7.79 13.75
CA ASN A 70 -20.53 -8.64 14.44
C ASN A 70 -20.16 -8.77 15.94
N GLY A 71 -20.15 -7.66 16.68
CA GLY A 71 -19.81 -7.58 18.11
C GLY A 71 -18.36 -7.25 18.46
N LEU A 72 -17.47 -6.94 17.50
CA LEU A 72 -16.05 -6.66 17.78
C LEU A 72 -15.74 -5.15 17.74
N SER A 73 -15.72 -4.45 18.86
CA SER A 73 -15.40 -3.01 18.85
C SER A 73 -13.96 -2.74 18.35
N PHE A 74 -13.64 -1.49 17.99
CA PHE A 74 -12.25 -1.07 17.74
C PHE A 74 -11.33 -1.39 18.94
N ASN A 75 -11.87 -1.36 20.16
CA ASN A 75 -11.16 -1.82 21.36
C ASN A 75 -10.92 -3.33 21.38
N GLY A 76 -11.79 -4.11 20.74
CA GLY A 76 -11.61 -5.55 20.49
C GLY A 76 -10.50 -5.87 19.48
N LEU A 77 -9.96 -4.86 18.77
CA LEU A 77 -8.75 -4.97 17.95
C LEU A 77 -7.48 -4.55 18.69
N SER A 78 -7.59 -4.03 19.91
CA SER A 78 -6.43 -3.64 20.72
C SER A 78 -5.53 -4.85 21.02
N PHE A 79 -4.34 -4.61 21.58
CA PHE A 79 -3.36 -5.66 21.90
C PHE A 79 -4.00 -6.86 22.64
N ASN A 80 -4.87 -6.61 23.62
CA ASN A 80 -5.54 -7.65 24.40
C ASN A 80 -6.74 -8.29 23.66
N GLY A 81 -7.25 -7.63 22.63
CA GLY A 81 -8.40 -8.07 21.84
C GLY A 81 -8.07 -9.15 20.80
N LEU A 82 -6.82 -9.23 20.34
CA LEU A 82 -6.38 -10.20 19.32
C LEU A 82 -6.44 -11.66 19.80
N SER A 83 -6.39 -11.90 21.11
CA SER A 83 -6.56 -13.23 21.71
C SER A 83 -8.02 -13.58 22.03
N SER A 84 -8.97 -12.71 21.70
CA SER A 84 -10.39 -12.94 22.01
C SER A 84 -11.04 -13.93 21.05
N THR A 85 -12.02 -14.69 21.54
CA THR A 85 -12.84 -15.58 20.71
C THR A 85 -13.59 -14.80 19.61
N ALA A 86 -13.99 -13.56 19.90
CA ALA A 86 -14.63 -12.69 18.93
C ALA A 86 -13.69 -12.35 17.76
N PHE A 87 -12.42 -12.06 18.05
CA PHE A 87 -11.41 -11.79 17.01
C PHE A 87 -11.15 -13.03 16.17
N ALA A 88 -10.94 -14.19 16.81
CA ALA A 88 -10.72 -15.44 16.10
C ALA A 88 -11.91 -15.81 15.19
N SER A 89 -13.14 -15.61 15.64
CA SER A 89 -14.35 -15.86 14.85
C SER A 89 -14.46 -14.91 13.65
N TRP A 90 -14.15 -13.62 13.84
CA TRP A 90 -14.17 -12.63 12.75
C TRP A 90 -13.09 -12.94 11.71
N TYR A 91 -11.86 -13.20 12.17
CA TYR A 91 -10.72 -13.50 11.30
C TYR A 91 -10.97 -14.78 10.49
N GLY A 92 -11.50 -15.83 11.12
CA GLY A 92 -11.80 -17.10 10.47
C GLY A 92 -12.92 -17.03 9.42
N ALA A 93 -13.80 -16.03 9.47
CA ALA A 93 -14.89 -15.89 8.49
C ALA A 93 -14.37 -15.55 7.08
N ASN A 94 -13.32 -14.73 6.98
CA ASN A 94 -12.61 -14.45 5.74
C ASN A 94 -11.15 -14.04 6.04
N PRO A 95 -10.22 -14.99 6.17
CA PRO A 95 -8.85 -14.70 6.59
C PRO A 95 -8.08 -13.77 5.65
N ALA A 96 -8.34 -13.84 4.33
CA ALA A 96 -7.69 -12.99 3.34
C ALA A 96 -8.10 -11.51 3.54
N LEU A 97 -9.40 -11.26 3.68
CA LEU A 97 -9.93 -9.93 3.93
C LEU A 97 -9.51 -9.41 5.31
N ALA A 98 -9.57 -10.26 6.34
CA ALA A 98 -9.18 -9.90 7.69
C ALA A 98 -7.69 -9.53 7.79
N ALA A 99 -6.81 -10.28 7.11
CA ALA A 99 -5.38 -9.97 7.03
C ALA A 99 -5.12 -8.63 6.34
N GLU A 100 -5.87 -8.31 5.28
CA GLU A 100 -5.80 -7.02 4.59
C GLU A 100 -6.22 -5.86 5.49
N VAL A 101 -7.36 -6.00 6.18
CA VAL A 101 -7.86 -5.00 7.14
C VAL A 101 -6.86 -4.78 8.27
N MET A 102 -6.36 -5.86 8.88
CA MET A 102 -5.39 -5.78 9.97
C MET A 102 -4.08 -5.12 9.53
N ARG A 103 -3.61 -5.40 8.31
CA ARG A 103 -2.43 -4.73 7.75
C ARG A 103 -2.59 -3.21 7.77
N TYR A 104 -3.76 -2.69 7.38
CA TYR A 104 -3.99 -1.24 7.34
C TYR A 104 -4.33 -0.63 8.69
N ILE A 105 -5.10 -1.32 9.54
CA ILE A 105 -5.35 -0.86 10.91
C ILE A 105 -4.03 -0.73 11.66
N VAL A 106 -3.14 -1.73 11.58
CA VAL A 106 -1.85 -1.69 12.26
C VAL A 106 -0.93 -0.62 11.67
N ARG A 107 -0.84 -0.50 10.34
CA ARG A 107 -0.05 0.58 9.70
C ARG A 107 -0.51 1.98 10.11
N CYS A 108 -1.82 2.20 10.21
CA CYS A 108 -2.38 3.49 10.61
C CYS A 108 -2.18 3.76 12.11
N ALA A 109 -2.58 2.82 12.97
CA ALA A 109 -2.69 3.04 14.40
C ALA A 109 -1.36 2.90 15.15
N ILE A 110 -0.50 1.97 14.74
CA ILE A 110 0.72 1.57 15.46
C ILE A 110 1.92 2.31 14.85
N PRO A 111 2.84 2.85 15.67
CA PRO A 111 4.01 3.56 15.16
C PRO A 111 5.01 2.59 14.51
N GLU A 112 5.86 3.14 13.64
CA GLU A 112 6.99 2.43 13.05
C GLU A 112 7.85 1.73 14.11
N GLY A 113 8.42 0.58 13.75
CA GLY A 113 9.26 -0.24 14.65
C GLY A 113 8.47 -1.11 15.63
N GLN A 114 7.15 -0.96 15.73
CA GLN A 114 6.29 -1.87 16.48
C GLN A 114 5.50 -2.80 15.58
N THR A 115 5.13 -3.97 16.12
CA THR A 115 4.34 -4.98 15.40
C THR A 115 3.15 -5.46 16.22
N ARG A 116 2.18 -6.08 15.55
CA ARG A 116 1.08 -6.84 16.17
C ARG A 116 1.08 -8.24 15.59
N THR A 117 0.87 -9.22 16.46
CA THR A 117 0.93 -10.64 16.09
C THR A 117 -0.35 -11.33 16.53
N TYR A 118 -0.86 -12.21 15.69
CA TYR A 118 -1.99 -13.09 15.96
C TYR A 118 -1.64 -14.51 15.53
N THR A 119 -1.88 -15.48 16.41
CA THR A 119 -1.74 -16.89 16.10
C THR A 119 -3.11 -17.48 15.87
N ASP A 120 -3.39 -17.91 14.64
CA ASP A 120 -4.61 -18.63 14.32
C ASP A 120 -4.53 -20.05 14.88
N ALA A 121 -5.33 -20.35 15.90
CA ALA A 121 -5.35 -21.65 16.55
C ALA A 121 -5.88 -22.79 15.65
N GLN A 122 -6.61 -22.48 14.57
CA GLN A 122 -7.16 -23.49 13.66
C GLN A 122 -6.11 -23.99 12.67
N THR A 123 -5.30 -23.07 12.14
CA THR A 123 -4.26 -23.38 11.15
C THR A 123 -2.85 -23.45 11.75
N ASN A 124 -2.70 -23.03 13.01
CA ASN A 124 -1.43 -22.83 13.69
C ASN A 124 -0.49 -21.83 12.96
N THR A 125 -1.08 -20.91 12.20
CA THR A 125 -0.35 -19.87 11.44
C THR A 125 -0.15 -18.63 12.30
N VAL A 126 1.06 -18.07 12.29
CA VAL A 126 1.38 -16.79 12.96
C VAL A 126 1.33 -15.66 11.94
N HIS A 127 0.39 -14.75 12.12
CA HIS A 127 0.26 -13.52 11.34
C HIS A 127 0.95 -12.37 12.08
N THR A 128 1.79 -11.60 11.39
CA THR A 128 2.46 -10.43 11.95
C THR A 128 2.27 -9.23 11.04
N TRP A 129 1.88 -8.10 11.63
CA TRP A 129 1.68 -6.82 10.94
C TRP A 129 2.57 -5.76 11.56
N THR A 130 3.20 -4.94 10.72
CA THR A 130 4.12 -3.86 11.14
C THR A 130 3.40 -2.52 11.14
N GLY A 131 3.61 -1.73 12.19
CA GLY A 131 3.14 -0.34 12.29
C GLY A 131 3.90 0.60 11.37
N LEU A 132 3.39 1.81 11.22
CA LEU A 132 4.01 2.86 10.40
C LEU A 132 3.71 4.25 10.98
N LEU A 133 2.45 4.68 10.96
CA LEU A 133 2.08 6.09 11.22
C LEU A 133 1.90 6.44 12.70
N GLY A 134 1.50 5.47 13.54
CA GLY A 134 1.34 5.71 14.98
C GLY A 134 0.20 6.66 15.36
N LEU A 135 -0.87 6.70 14.58
CA LEU A 135 -1.95 7.67 14.75
C LEU A 135 -2.80 7.47 16.01
N ALA A 136 -2.71 6.30 16.65
CA ALA A 136 -3.49 5.98 17.85
C ALA A 136 -2.58 5.53 19.00
N PRO A 137 -1.80 6.43 19.61
CA PRO A 137 -0.79 6.08 20.60
C PRO A 137 -1.37 5.50 21.90
N GLY A 138 -2.55 5.96 22.34
CA GLY A 138 -3.24 5.42 23.52
C GLY A 138 -3.71 3.99 23.26
N TRP A 139 -4.38 3.78 22.13
CA TRP A 139 -4.83 2.45 21.71
C TRP A 139 -3.65 1.50 21.44
N ALA A 140 -2.58 2.00 20.81
CA ALA A 140 -1.35 1.26 20.61
C ALA A 140 -0.73 0.82 21.95
N GLY A 141 -0.81 1.67 22.99
CA GLY A 141 -0.40 1.37 24.36
C GLY A 141 -1.35 0.45 25.14
N GLY A 142 -2.48 0.03 24.55
CA GLY A 142 -3.45 -0.87 25.15
C GLY A 142 -4.60 -0.18 25.91
N ALA A 143 -4.68 1.15 25.88
CA ALA A 143 -5.85 1.86 26.37
C ALA A 143 -7.04 1.69 25.40
N PRO A 144 -8.29 1.90 25.84
CA PRO A 144 -9.40 2.07 24.92
C PRO A 144 -9.14 3.25 23.98
N ALA A 145 -9.47 3.07 22.71
CA ALA A 145 -9.34 4.12 21.71
C ALA A 145 -10.28 5.28 22.02
N THR A 146 -9.70 6.47 22.08
CA THR A 146 -10.45 7.73 22.15
C THR A 146 -11.21 7.99 20.85
N GLU A 147 -12.14 8.95 20.88
CA GLU A 147 -12.84 9.37 19.67
C GLU A 147 -11.90 9.96 18.62
N ALA A 148 -10.91 10.75 19.03
CA ALA A 148 -9.91 11.31 18.12
C ALA A 148 -9.10 10.20 17.42
N GLU A 149 -8.69 9.16 18.15
CA GLU A 149 -8.00 8.00 17.59
C GLU A 149 -8.88 7.22 16.61
N GLN A 150 -10.17 7.05 16.94
CA GLN A 150 -11.15 6.44 16.04
C GLN A 150 -11.29 7.24 14.73
N GLN A 151 -11.42 8.56 14.83
CA GLN A 151 -11.58 9.45 13.68
C GLN A 151 -10.34 9.43 12.78
N ILE A 152 -9.14 9.59 13.35
CA ILE A 152 -7.91 9.67 12.56
C ILE A 152 -7.53 8.32 11.93
N VAL A 153 -7.78 7.20 12.62
CA VAL A 153 -7.60 5.88 12.01
C VAL A 153 -8.62 5.66 10.90
N SER A 154 -9.87 6.10 11.06
CA SER A 154 -10.89 6.05 10.01
C SER A 154 -10.46 6.85 8.77
N ALA A 155 -9.96 8.08 8.98
CA ALA A 155 -9.41 8.92 7.93
C ALA A 155 -8.24 8.24 7.21
N CYS A 156 -7.36 7.57 7.97
CA CYS A 156 -6.22 6.84 7.41
C CYS A 156 -6.66 5.66 6.55
N LEU A 157 -7.63 4.86 7.02
CA LEU A 157 -8.18 3.75 6.23
C LEU A 157 -8.80 4.26 4.93
N ALA A 158 -9.57 5.35 4.98
CA ALA A 158 -10.12 5.98 3.79
C ALA A 158 -9.02 6.45 2.83
N ALA A 159 -7.99 7.12 3.35
CA ALA A 159 -6.83 7.56 2.57
C ALA A 159 -6.05 6.39 1.94
N HIS A 160 -6.08 5.19 2.52
CA HIS A 160 -5.37 4.02 1.99
C HIS A 160 -6.23 3.14 1.09
N SER A 161 -7.48 3.53 0.85
CA SER A 161 -8.36 2.80 -0.04
C SER A 161 -8.00 3.03 -1.51
N ASN A 162 -8.01 1.98 -2.32
CA ASN A 162 -7.76 2.06 -3.75
C ASN A 162 -8.68 1.09 -4.52
N PRO A 163 -9.57 1.59 -5.40
CA PRO A 163 -10.54 0.73 -6.08
C PRO A 163 -9.92 -0.10 -7.21
N PHE A 164 -8.75 0.29 -7.70
CA PHE A 164 -8.07 -0.39 -8.79
C PHE A 164 -7.18 -1.54 -8.31
N GLY A 165 -7.07 -1.76 -6.99
CA GLY A 165 -6.22 -2.81 -6.41
C GLY A 165 -4.71 -2.58 -6.63
N VAL A 166 -4.32 -1.41 -7.15
CA VAL A 166 -2.93 -1.00 -7.35
C VAL A 166 -2.48 -0.19 -6.16
N SER A 167 -1.23 -0.37 -5.76
CA SER A 167 -0.64 0.41 -4.69
C SER A 167 0.20 1.56 -5.24
N VAL A 168 -0.11 2.79 -4.84
CA VAL A 168 0.78 3.94 -5.06
C VAL A 168 1.30 4.46 -3.72
N PRO A 169 2.52 5.00 -3.65
CA PRO A 169 2.97 5.67 -2.45
C PRO A 169 2.22 6.99 -2.28
N ILE A 170 1.93 7.34 -1.04
CA ILE A 170 1.31 8.60 -0.63
C ILE A 170 2.07 9.17 0.55
N SER A 171 2.16 10.49 0.60
CA SER A 171 2.55 11.23 1.80
C SER A 171 1.28 11.57 2.59
N VAL A 172 1.31 11.30 3.89
CA VAL A 172 0.17 11.48 4.79
C VAL A 172 0.49 12.57 5.80
N LEU A 173 -0.30 13.64 5.79
CA LEU A 173 -0.14 14.79 6.67
C LEU A 173 -1.37 14.98 7.56
N GLY A 174 -1.15 15.57 8.74
CA GLY A 174 -2.20 15.82 9.71
C GLY A 174 -1.65 15.73 11.13
N ARG A 175 -2.51 15.32 12.05
CA ARG A 175 -2.17 15.13 13.47
C ARG A 175 -2.63 13.76 13.93
N ASP A 176 -1.94 13.15 14.89
CA ASP A 176 -2.37 11.91 15.56
C ASP A 176 -3.53 12.15 16.54
N GLY A 177 -4.01 11.09 17.20
CA GLY A 177 -5.09 11.18 18.19
C GLY A 177 -4.77 12.02 19.44
N LEU A 178 -3.51 12.43 19.65
CA LEU A 178 -3.10 13.36 20.72
C LEU A 178 -2.88 14.79 20.20
N GLY A 179 -3.13 15.04 18.91
CA GLY A 179 -2.93 16.34 18.28
C GLY A 179 -1.48 16.62 17.88
N VAL A 180 -0.57 15.65 17.97
CA VAL A 180 0.82 15.79 17.54
C VAL A 180 0.89 15.70 16.02
N ALA A 181 1.59 16.63 15.37
CA ALA A 181 1.73 16.62 13.92
C ALA A 181 2.46 15.35 13.46
N ILE A 182 1.94 14.74 12.39
CA ILE A 182 2.62 13.62 11.72
C ILE A 182 3.93 14.18 11.16
N PRO A 183 5.10 13.57 11.50
CA PRO A 183 6.36 14.04 10.98
C PRO A 183 6.38 13.92 9.45
N ALA A 184 6.91 14.95 8.78
CA ALA A 184 7.14 14.94 7.35
C ALA A 184 8.46 15.64 7.04
N SER A 185 9.28 15.04 6.17
CA SER A 185 10.58 15.62 5.81
C SER A 185 10.46 16.59 4.63
N GLU A 186 11.40 17.52 4.50
CA GLU A 186 11.43 18.41 3.31
C GLU A 186 11.59 17.61 2.01
N GLY A 187 12.37 16.51 2.05
CA GLY A 187 12.54 15.61 0.91
C GLY A 187 11.25 14.87 0.53
N GLU A 188 10.47 14.44 1.52
CA GLU A 188 9.13 13.88 1.31
C GLU A 188 8.21 14.92 0.67
N LEU A 189 8.12 16.13 1.24
CA LEU A 189 7.24 17.17 0.72
C LEU A 189 7.64 17.63 -0.69
N ALA A 190 8.93 17.61 -1.01
CA ALA A 190 9.43 17.88 -2.36
C ALA A 190 9.12 16.75 -3.35
N THR A 191 9.18 15.49 -2.91
CA THR A 191 8.86 14.33 -3.75
C THR A 191 7.35 14.24 -3.99
N PHE A 192 6.56 14.48 -2.94
CA PHE A 192 5.09 14.48 -2.94
C PHE A 192 4.60 15.93 -3.06
N ALA A 193 5.01 16.61 -4.13
CA ALA A 193 4.77 18.03 -4.34
C ALA A 193 3.30 18.37 -4.62
N ARG A 194 2.50 17.39 -5.07
CA ARG A 194 1.10 17.61 -5.40
C ARG A 194 0.23 17.32 -4.16
N PRO A 195 -0.56 18.28 -3.66
CA PRO A 195 -1.66 17.99 -2.73
C PRO A 195 -2.60 16.93 -3.33
N GLU A 196 -3.63 16.50 -2.63
CA GLU A 196 -4.56 15.56 -3.25
C GLU A 196 -5.97 15.68 -2.72
N SER A 197 -6.17 15.16 -1.53
CA SER A 197 -7.49 15.00 -0.94
C SER A 197 -7.39 15.02 0.57
N CYS A 198 -8.46 15.48 1.19
CA CYS A 198 -8.69 15.37 2.62
C CYS A 198 -9.61 14.17 2.86
N PHE A 199 -9.33 13.41 3.92
CA PHE A 199 -10.11 12.26 4.35
C PHE A 199 -10.48 12.42 5.81
N PHE A 200 -11.72 12.12 6.17
CA PHE A 200 -12.21 12.26 7.54
C PHE A 200 -13.48 11.43 7.78
N GLY A 201 -13.88 11.28 9.04
CA GLY A 201 -15.07 10.55 9.43
C GLY A 201 -14.83 9.68 10.66
N ASN A 202 -15.81 8.86 11.01
CA ASN A 202 -15.68 7.90 12.09
C ASN A 202 -16.45 6.62 11.75
N LEU A 203 -15.71 5.64 11.21
CA LEU A 203 -16.25 4.33 10.89
C LEU A 203 -16.77 3.61 12.14
N PHE A 204 -16.10 3.79 13.26
CA PHE A 204 -16.34 3.02 14.48
C PHE A 204 -17.59 3.47 15.25
N GLN A 205 -18.12 4.66 14.94
CA GLN A 205 -19.40 5.16 15.45
C GLN A 205 -20.50 5.21 14.40
N GLY A 206 -20.25 4.71 13.19
CA GLY A 206 -21.23 4.76 12.09
C GLY A 206 -21.51 6.19 11.59
N GLN A 207 -20.58 7.13 11.79
CA GLN A 207 -20.72 8.52 11.36
C GLN A 207 -20.21 8.76 9.92
N GLY A 208 -20.04 7.69 9.15
CA GLY A 208 -19.62 7.74 7.75
C GLY A 208 -18.12 7.98 7.54
N LEU A 209 -17.73 7.92 6.27
CA LEU A 209 -16.42 8.29 5.75
C LEU A 209 -16.59 9.30 4.64
N TYR A 210 -15.76 10.32 4.66
CA TYR A 210 -15.83 11.44 3.74
C TYR A 210 -14.47 11.69 3.11
N ALA A 211 -14.50 12.12 1.85
CA ALA A 211 -13.34 12.67 1.18
C ALA A 211 -13.68 13.92 0.38
N GLY A 212 -12.78 14.88 0.39
CA GLY A 212 -12.86 16.08 -0.44
C GLY A 212 -11.64 16.20 -1.35
N SER A 213 -11.78 16.99 -2.41
CA SER A 213 -10.71 17.30 -3.35
C SER A 213 -9.94 18.55 -2.92
N GLN A 214 -8.60 18.51 -2.96
CA GLN A 214 -7.76 19.70 -2.75
C GLN A 214 -7.05 20.13 -4.04
N ASN A 215 -6.91 19.21 -5.01
CA ASN A 215 -6.20 19.47 -6.26
C ASN A 215 -7.03 20.23 -7.29
N PRO A 216 -6.33 20.92 -8.23
CA PRO A 216 -6.94 21.29 -9.49
C PRO A 216 -7.56 20.07 -10.17
N PRO A 217 -8.70 20.24 -10.86
CA PRO A 217 -9.28 19.20 -11.69
C PRO A 217 -8.27 18.60 -12.66
N LEU A 218 -8.31 17.28 -12.82
CA LEU A 218 -7.57 16.60 -13.88
C LEU A 218 -8.17 16.94 -15.24
N ASP A 219 -7.31 17.21 -16.22
CA ASP A 219 -7.74 17.39 -17.60
C ASP A 219 -8.13 16.06 -18.26
N ALA A 220 -8.65 16.13 -19.49
CA ALA A 220 -9.15 14.97 -20.22
C ALA A 220 -8.06 13.94 -20.59
N THR A 221 -6.78 14.33 -20.62
CA THR A 221 -5.65 13.45 -20.95
C THR A 221 -5.10 12.74 -19.72
N GLN A 222 -5.34 13.30 -18.54
CA GLN A 222 -4.82 12.81 -17.27
C GLN A 222 -5.74 11.77 -16.64
N SER A 223 -5.20 10.83 -15.88
CA SER A 223 -5.95 9.92 -15.01
C SER A 223 -5.15 9.50 -13.77
N THR A 224 -5.82 8.93 -12.76
CA THR A 224 -5.16 8.46 -11.54
C THR A 224 -5.91 7.27 -10.94
N THR A 225 -5.18 6.37 -10.29
CA THR A 225 -5.77 5.27 -9.51
C THR A 225 -6.41 5.76 -8.20
N ARG A 226 -6.24 7.04 -7.85
CA ARG A 226 -6.81 7.71 -6.67
C ARG A 226 -8.16 8.38 -6.95
N ALA A 227 -9.00 7.76 -7.78
CA ALA A 227 -10.14 8.40 -8.44
C ALA A 227 -11.33 8.79 -7.55
N CYS A 228 -11.32 8.47 -6.25
CA CYS A 228 -12.49 8.61 -5.37
C CYS A 228 -12.69 10.03 -4.81
N ALA A 229 -11.64 10.83 -4.80
CA ALA A 229 -11.66 12.21 -4.32
C ALA A 229 -10.87 13.17 -5.22
N VAL A 230 -10.31 12.66 -6.32
CA VAL A 230 -9.73 13.46 -7.40
C VAL A 230 -10.80 13.67 -8.48
N VAL A 231 -11.01 14.94 -8.84
CA VAL A 231 -12.08 15.37 -9.74
C VAL A 231 -11.59 15.62 -11.16
N ASP A 232 -12.51 15.51 -12.11
CA ASP A 232 -12.31 16.00 -13.49
C ASP A 232 -12.80 17.44 -13.67
N GLY A 233 -12.74 17.95 -14.90
CA GLY A 233 -13.19 19.31 -15.24
C GLY A 233 -14.65 19.63 -14.93
N SER A 234 -15.49 18.63 -14.60
CA SER A 234 -16.86 18.84 -14.12
C SER A 234 -16.95 19.10 -12.61
N GLY A 235 -15.84 18.93 -11.87
CA GLY A 235 -15.80 19.02 -10.41
C GLY A 235 -16.36 17.79 -9.70
N MET A 236 -16.65 16.70 -10.44
CA MET A 236 -17.10 15.43 -9.87
C MET A 236 -15.97 14.41 -9.82
N PRO A 237 -15.98 13.49 -8.83
CA PRO A 237 -15.07 12.35 -8.82
C PRO A 237 -15.32 11.48 -10.04
N ARG A 238 -14.25 10.92 -10.59
CA ARG A 238 -14.34 10.06 -11.78
C ARG A 238 -14.98 8.70 -11.49
N MET A 239 -15.10 8.33 -10.22
CA MET A 239 -15.89 7.19 -9.80
C MET A 239 -16.45 7.37 -8.37
N THR A 240 -17.58 6.71 -8.11
CA THR A 240 -18.16 6.62 -6.77
C THR A 240 -17.55 5.46 -6.00
N CYS A 241 -17.12 5.71 -4.78
CA CYS A 241 -16.35 4.73 -4.00
C CYS A 241 -17.03 4.42 -2.65
N ALA A 242 -18.14 3.69 -2.65
CA ALA A 242 -18.80 3.33 -1.40
C ALA A 242 -17.87 2.48 -0.49
N PRO A 243 -17.77 2.76 0.82
CA PRO A 243 -18.60 3.68 1.61
C PRO A 243 -18.09 5.14 1.71
N LEU A 244 -17.01 5.49 1.01
CA LEU A 244 -16.47 6.84 1.00
C LEU A 244 -17.40 7.79 0.25
N ILE A 245 -17.80 8.86 0.93
CA ILE A 245 -18.72 9.88 0.41
C ILE A 245 -17.90 11.09 -0.02
N TYR A 246 -18.02 11.48 -1.28
CA TYR A 246 -17.41 12.72 -1.76
C TYR A 246 -18.20 13.94 -1.30
N VAL A 247 -17.51 14.96 -0.77
CA VAL A 247 -18.14 16.15 -0.17
C VAL A 247 -17.78 17.47 -0.85
N GLY A 248 -17.15 17.42 -2.03
CA GLY A 248 -16.72 18.63 -2.75
C GLY A 248 -15.27 19.02 -2.42
N SER A 249 -14.99 20.33 -2.49
CA SER A 249 -13.66 20.85 -2.17
C SER A 249 -13.36 20.74 -0.68
N CYS A 250 -12.14 20.33 -0.33
CA CYS A 250 -11.68 20.32 1.07
C CYS A 250 -11.78 21.70 1.72
N SER A 251 -11.51 22.77 0.97
CA SER A 251 -11.59 24.15 1.48
C SER A 251 -13.00 24.54 1.94
N ASP A 252 -14.04 23.88 1.42
CA ASP A 252 -15.43 24.25 1.67
C ASP A 252 -15.97 23.58 2.94
N VAL A 253 -15.39 22.44 3.31
CA VAL A 253 -15.82 21.62 4.45
C VAL A 253 -14.81 21.59 5.59
N CYS A 254 -13.58 22.05 5.36
CA CYS A 254 -12.48 21.96 6.33
C CYS A 254 -11.83 23.32 6.64
N THR A 255 -11.33 23.45 7.86
CA THR A 255 -10.53 24.60 8.30
C THR A 255 -9.05 24.36 8.01
N GLN A 256 -8.47 25.14 7.11
CA GLN A 256 -7.06 25.00 6.71
C GLN A 256 -6.09 25.43 7.82
N GLU A 257 -5.02 24.66 8.01
CA GLU A 257 -3.90 24.93 8.92
C GLU A 257 -2.59 24.69 8.17
N GLY A 258 -2.02 25.73 7.56
CA GLY A 258 -0.84 25.58 6.71
C GLY A 258 -1.12 24.71 5.47
N THR A 259 -0.41 23.59 5.35
CA THR A 259 -0.57 22.61 4.25
C THR A 259 -1.56 21.48 4.59
N THR A 260 -2.13 21.48 5.79
CA THR A 260 -3.08 20.47 6.27
C THR A 260 -4.41 21.13 6.66
N PHE A 261 -5.31 20.35 7.26
CA PHE A 261 -6.58 20.82 7.80
C PHE A 261 -6.66 20.50 9.30
N ALA A 262 -7.15 21.44 10.10
CA ALA A 262 -7.32 21.27 11.54
C ALA A 262 -8.60 20.48 11.88
N SER A 263 -9.68 20.72 11.13
CA SER A 263 -10.98 20.06 11.32
C SER A 263 -11.79 20.08 10.03
N CYS A 264 -12.65 19.08 9.83
CA CYS A 264 -13.65 19.05 8.75
C CYS A 264 -15.04 18.79 9.33
N THR A 265 -16.06 19.51 8.84
CA THR A 265 -17.42 19.43 9.39
C THR A 265 -18.42 19.03 8.34
N VAL A 266 -19.18 17.97 8.61
CA VAL A 266 -20.29 17.50 7.77
C VAL A 266 -21.47 17.16 8.66
N GLY A 267 -22.67 17.63 8.30
CA GLY A 267 -23.90 17.34 9.05
C GLY A 267 -23.87 17.83 10.51
N GLY A 268 -23.09 18.87 10.82
CA GLY A 268 -22.94 19.42 12.17
C GLY A 268 -21.97 18.66 13.09
N VAL A 269 -21.31 17.61 12.59
CA VAL A 269 -20.26 16.88 13.32
C VAL A 269 -18.90 17.27 12.77
N SER A 270 -17.97 17.62 13.67
CA SER A 270 -16.59 17.96 13.32
C SER A 270 -15.68 16.75 13.56
N PHE A 271 -14.84 16.46 12.57
CA PHE A 271 -13.90 15.36 12.57
C PHE A 271 -12.47 15.85 12.44
N GLN A 272 -11.53 15.08 12.97
CA GLN A 272 -10.11 15.24 12.70
C GLN A 272 -9.75 14.66 11.33
N PRO A 273 -9.18 15.45 10.40
CA PRO A 273 -8.88 14.98 9.06
C PRO A 273 -7.42 14.54 8.88
N LEU A 274 -7.20 13.77 7.82
CA LEU A 274 -5.90 13.60 7.19
C LEU A 274 -5.90 14.23 5.82
N THR A 275 -4.74 14.74 5.43
CA THR A 275 -4.47 15.23 4.07
C THR A 275 -3.46 14.31 3.41
N THR A 276 -3.63 14.09 2.12
CA THR A 276 -2.71 13.27 1.33
C THR A 276 -2.04 14.09 0.26
N ARG A 277 -0.84 13.67 -0.11
CA ARG A 277 -0.07 14.22 -1.21
C ARG A 277 0.46 13.07 -2.07
N VAL A 278 0.59 13.33 -3.36
CA VAL A 278 1.05 12.38 -4.38
C VAL A 278 2.22 12.95 -5.16
N ARG A 279 2.94 12.09 -5.87
CA ARG A 279 3.99 12.52 -6.80
C ARG A 279 3.34 12.90 -8.12
N ASP A 280 3.94 13.82 -8.86
CA ASP A 280 3.49 14.12 -10.22
C ASP A 280 3.60 12.89 -11.14
N SER A 281 4.56 11.99 -10.88
CA SER A 281 4.74 10.74 -11.62
C SER A 281 3.64 9.69 -11.38
N ASP A 282 2.80 9.86 -10.35
CA ASP A 282 1.67 8.96 -10.07
C ASP A 282 0.39 9.38 -10.82
N LEU A 283 0.47 10.46 -11.60
CA LEU A 283 -0.56 10.88 -12.53
C LEU A 283 -0.26 10.31 -13.93
N SER A 284 -1.14 9.44 -14.40
CA SER A 284 -1.08 8.90 -15.75
C SER A 284 -1.48 9.95 -16.77
N VAL A 285 -0.82 9.96 -17.92
CA VAL A 285 -1.16 10.86 -19.03
C VAL A 285 -1.20 10.07 -20.32
N CYS A 286 -2.33 10.13 -21.02
CA CYS A 286 -2.43 9.51 -22.33
C CYS A 286 -1.39 10.11 -23.30
N GLY A 287 -0.58 9.23 -23.87
CA GLY A 287 0.60 9.52 -24.70
C GLY A 287 1.93 9.41 -23.96
N ASP A 288 1.96 8.86 -22.73
CA ASP A 288 3.21 8.63 -21.97
C ASP A 288 3.90 7.31 -22.32
N GLY A 289 3.30 6.51 -23.21
CA GLY A 289 3.83 5.26 -23.74
C GLY A 289 3.46 4.03 -22.93
N THR A 290 2.64 4.15 -21.88
CA THR A 290 2.16 3.01 -21.09
C THR A 290 0.64 3.04 -20.96
N CYS A 291 -0.07 2.03 -21.46
CA CYS A 291 -1.51 1.93 -21.19
C CYS A 291 -1.75 1.56 -19.71
N GLN A 292 -2.13 2.52 -18.87
CA GLN A 292 -2.39 2.24 -17.45
C GLN A 292 -3.79 1.66 -17.22
N VAL A 293 -4.00 1.08 -16.03
CA VAL A 293 -5.28 0.48 -15.62
C VAL A 293 -6.45 1.48 -15.56
N THR A 294 -6.13 2.77 -15.53
CA THR A 294 -7.10 3.87 -15.55
C THR A 294 -7.43 4.33 -16.96
N GLU A 295 -6.72 3.85 -17.96
CA GLU A 295 -6.92 4.20 -19.36
C GLU A 295 -7.71 3.14 -20.12
N SER A 296 -8.20 3.49 -21.30
CA SER A 296 -8.93 2.57 -22.17
C SER A 296 -8.56 2.81 -23.62
N CYS A 297 -8.59 1.75 -24.43
CA CYS A 297 -8.42 1.85 -25.88
C CYS A 297 -9.41 2.88 -26.47
N GLY A 298 -9.07 3.44 -27.63
CA GLY A 298 -9.97 4.36 -28.31
C GLY A 298 -9.35 5.03 -29.52
N ALA A 299 -9.90 6.19 -29.88
CA ALA A 299 -9.52 6.96 -31.08
C ALA A 299 -9.12 8.41 -30.77
N SER A 300 -8.82 8.72 -29.51
CA SER A 300 -8.52 10.07 -29.04
C SER A 300 -7.26 10.10 -28.16
N ASN A 301 -6.98 11.26 -27.55
CA ASN A 301 -5.94 11.40 -26.53
C ASN A 301 -6.53 11.60 -25.13
N SER A 302 -7.82 11.33 -24.93
CA SER A 302 -8.38 11.30 -23.58
C SER A 302 -8.08 9.96 -22.92
N TYR A 303 -7.89 9.97 -21.60
CA TYR A 303 -7.54 8.76 -20.85
C TYR A 303 -8.54 7.60 -21.08
N ASN A 304 -9.83 7.91 -21.22
CA ASN A 304 -10.90 6.93 -21.43
C ASN A 304 -11.06 6.46 -22.89
N ALA A 305 -10.22 6.95 -23.80
CA ALA A 305 -10.19 6.57 -25.21
C ALA A 305 -8.79 6.81 -25.80
N CYS A 306 -7.76 6.39 -25.08
CA CYS A 306 -6.36 6.69 -25.32
C CYS A 306 -5.79 5.81 -26.45
N ALA A 307 -5.81 6.34 -27.67
CA ALA A 307 -5.25 5.66 -28.82
C ALA A 307 -3.73 5.56 -28.76
N ALA A 308 -3.07 6.56 -28.17
CA ALA A 308 -1.62 6.68 -28.12
C ALA A 308 -0.97 5.53 -27.33
N ASP A 309 -1.54 5.19 -26.18
CA ASP A 309 -0.97 4.18 -25.27
C ASP A 309 -1.72 2.85 -25.32
N CYS A 310 -3.06 2.88 -25.36
CA CYS A 310 -3.91 1.68 -25.32
C CYS A 310 -4.34 1.18 -26.71
N GLY A 311 -4.01 1.90 -27.78
CA GLY A 311 -4.40 1.55 -29.15
C GLY A 311 -5.90 1.71 -29.44
N ALA A 312 -6.31 1.25 -30.63
CA ALA A 312 -7.72 1.25 -31.04
C ALA A 312 -8.49 0.11 -30.36
N CYS A 313 -9.76 0.35 -30.01
CA CYS A 313 -10.60 -0.72 -29.47
C CYS A 313 -10.96 -1.77 -30.53
N PRO A 314 -11.04 -3.06 -30.13
CA PRO A 314 -11.49 -4.15 -31.00
C PRO A 314 -12.91 -3.97 -31.55
#